data_AF-A0A4Y2RUA6-F1
#
_entry.id   AF-A0A4Y2RUA6-F1
#
_cell.length_a   1.000
_cell.length_b   1.000
_cell.length_c   1.000
_cell.angle_alpha   90.00
_cell.angle_beta   90.00
_cell.angle_gamma   90.00
#
_symmetry.space_group_name_H-M   'P 1'
#
loop_
_entity.id
_entity.type
_entity.pdbx_description
1 polymer ?
#
loop_
_entity_poly.entity_id
_entity_poly.type
_entity_poly.pdbx_seq_one_letter_code
_entity_poly.pdbx_strand_id
1 'polypeptide(L)'
;MNEGYEEKRNRLLQDIFSEISHKDETYKSSLCRLNKFLKRIKYVKSTSNWETILHTAGSSKPLKCISGAAIRVQPTSIARRSANITKGSKRLSVGRPAGSASSKKRKHSLGLNIKLNQLNAKKH
;
A
#
# COMPACT_ATOMS: atom_id res chain seq x y z
N MET A 1 42.04 3.77 22.91
CA MET A 1 40.61 3.44 22.86
C MET A 1 39.96 4.05 24.11
N ASN A 2 38.77 4.65 24.02
CA ASN A 2 38.15 5.38 25.15
C ASN A 2 37.54 4.42 26.17
N GLU A 3 38.36 3.95 27.10
CA GLU A 3 38.00 2.98 28.16
C GLU A 3 36.77 3.44 28.97
N GLY A 4 36.69 4.73 29.30
CA GLY A 4 35.53 5.28 30.01
C GLY A 4 34.22 5.36 29.21
N TYR A 5 34.26 5.34 27.87
CA TYR A 5 33.04 5.28 27.06
C TYR A 5 32.45 3.88 27.05
N GLU A 6 33.31 2.87 26.90
CA GLU A 6 32.92 1.46 26.89
C GLU A 6 32.34 1.03 28.25
N GLU A 7 32.91 1.50 29.36
CA GLU A 7 32.34 1.26 30.69
C GLU A 7 30.95 1.86 30.86
N LYS A 8 30.75 3.11 30.44
CA LYS A 8 29.42 3.77 30.48
C LYS A 8 28.40 3.01 29.63
N ARG A 9 28.81 2.57 28.44
CA ARG A 9 27.95 1.77 27.56
C ARG A 9 27.54 0.45 28.22
N ASN A 10 28.48 -0.24 28.86
CA ASN A 10 28.21 -1.51 29.53
C ASN A 10 27.27 -1.33 30.73
N ARG A 11 27.42 -0.25 31.51
CA ARG A 11 26.49 0.09 32.59
C ARG A 11 25.07 0.32 32.06
N LEU A 12 24.91 1.13 31.02
CA LEU A 12 23.60 1.38 30.40
C LEU A 12 22.94 0.10 29.88
N LEU A 13 23.71 -0.81 29.29
CA LEU A 13 23.18 -2.10 28.84
C LEU A 13 22.66 -2.95 30.00
N GLN A 14 23.38 -2.98 31.14
CA GLN A 14 22.93 -3.69 32.34
C GLN A 14 21.62 -3.10 32.88
N ASP A 15 21.53 -1.78 32.96
CA ASP A 15 20.33 -1.07 33.44
C ASP A 15 19.11 -1.39 32.55
N ILE A 16 19.29 -1.40 31.22
CA ILE A 16 18.23 -1.76 30.27
C ILE A 16 17.73 -3.19 30.51
N PHE A 17 18.62 -4.16 30.73
CA PHE A 17 18.21 -5.55 30.99
C PHE A 17 17.51 -5.72 32.34
N SER A 18 17.92 -4.94 33.35
CA SER A 18 17.25 -4.90 34.64
C SER A 18 15.81 -4.38 34.50
N GLU A 19 15.63 -3.26 33.79
CA GLU A 19 14.30 -2.68 33.55
C GLU A 19 13.40 -3.63 32.75
N ILE A 20 13.93 -4.28 31.70
CA ILE A 20 13.17 -5.27 30.92
C ILE A 20 12.68 -6.42 31.82
N SER A 21 13.55 -6.95 32.68
CA SER A 21 13.20 -8.04 33.61
C SER A 21 12.11 -7.59 34.59
N HIS A 22 12.26 -6.41 35.18
CA HIS A 22 11.28 -5.85 36.12
C HIS A 22 9.90 -5.64 35.47
N LYS A 23 9.86 -5.15 34.23
CA LYS A 23 8.62 -5.01 33.46
C LYS A 23 7.99 -6.37 33.14
N ASP A 24 8.81 -7.38 32.83
CA ASP A 24 8.30 -8.71 32.55
C ASP A 24 7.67 -9.36 33.78
N GLU A 25 8.25 -9.18 34.97
CA GLU A 25 7.65 -9.63 36.24
C GLU A 25 6.33 -8.92 36.52
N THR A 26 6.27 -7.62 36.26
CA THR A 26 5.09 -6.77 36.51
C THR A 26 3.92 -7.10 35.57
N TYR A 27 4.20 -7.25 34.27
CA TYR A 27 3.17 -7.39 33.24
C TYR A 27 2.99 -8.83 32.72
N LYS A 28 3.88 -9.76 33.09
CA LYS A 28 3.92 -11.16 32.66
C LYS A 28 3.69 -11.31 31.15
N SER A 29 4.71 -10.99 30.37
CA SER A 29 4.60 -11.04 28.92
C SER A 29 4.24 -12.43 28.42
N SER A 30 3.33 -12.52 27.45
CA SER A 30 3.03 -13.82 26.84
C SER A 30 4.26 -14.42 26.13
N LEU A 31 4.43 -15.73 26.28
CA LEU A 31 5.53 -16.50 25.69
C LEU A 31 5.61 -16.35 24.16
N CYS A 32 4.48 -16.18 23.49
CA CYS A 32 4.42 -15.89 22.05
C CYS A 32 5.09 -14.55 21.69
N ARG A 33 4.87 -13.50 22.50
CA ARG A 33 5.45 -12.17 22.27
C ARG A 33 6.95 -12.17 22.55
N LEU A 34 7.40 -12.83 23.61
CA LEU A 34 8.82 -13.00 23.90
C LEU A 34 9.55 -13.73 22.77
N ASN A 35 8.99 -14.84 22.27
CA ASN A 35 9.54 -15.54 21.11
C ASN A 35 9.58 -14.67 19.85
N LYS A 36 8.57 -13.81 19.64
CA LYS A 36 8.53 -12.88 18.51
C LYS A 36 9.62 -11.82 18.63
N PHE A 37 9.83 -11.28 19.83
CA PHE A 37 10.88 -10.31 20.11
C PHE A 37 12.28 -10.90 19.95
N LEU A 38 12.52 -12.09 20.50
CA LEU A 38 13.78 -12.82 20.33
C LEU A 38 14.12 -13.07 18.86
N LYS A 39 13.13 -13.49 18.06
CA LYS A 39 13.30 -13.67 16.60
C LYS A 39 13.67 -12.36 15.90
N ARG A 40 13.14 -11.21 16.33
CA ARG A 40 13.48 -9.89 15.76
C ARG A 40 14.94 -9.54 16.02
N ILE A 41 15.40 -9.72 17.26
CA ILE A 41 16.79 -9.46 17.64
C ILE A 41 17.74 -10.38 16.85
N LYS A 42 17.44 -11.69 16.78
CA LYS A 42 18.25 -12.66 16.03
C LYS A 42 18.33 -12.39 14.52
N TYR A 43 17.34 -11.67 13.96
CA TYR A 43 17.30 -11.37 12.52
C TYR A 43 18.19 -10.18 12.12
N VAL A 44 18.71 -9.41 13.09
CA VAL A 44 19.53 -8.23 12.82
C VAL A 44 20.88 -8.64 12.25
N LYS A 45 21.23 -8.10 11.07
CA LYS A 45 22.49 -8.39 10.37
C LYS A 45 23.38 -7.18 10.15
N SER A 46 22.92 -5.97 10.49
CA SER A 46 23.68 -4.73 10.27
C SER A 46 23.52 -3.77 11.46
N THR A 47 24.53 -2.92 11.65
CA THR A 47 24.53 -1.86 12.67
C THR A 47 23.34 -0.92 12.50
N SER A 48 23.06 -0.48 11.27
CA SER A 48 21.89 0.37 10.96
C SER A 48 20.55 -0.26 11.36
N ASN A 49 20.41 -1.57 11.19
CA ASN A 49 19.20 -2.29 11.60
C ASN A 49 19.11 -2.40 13.13
N TRP A 50 20.24 -2.56 13.81
CA TRP A 50 20.31 -2.57 15.26
C TRP A 50 19.87 -1.23 15.86
N GLU A 51 20.44 -0.11 15.37
CA GLU A 51 20.07 1.24 15.82
C GLU A 51 18.58 1.52 15.61
N THR A 52 18.03 1.13 14.46
CA THR A 52 16.59 1.30 14.18
C THR A 52 15.72 0.55 15.19
N ILE A 53 16.15 -0.65 15.62
CA ILE A 53 15.43 -1.45 16.61
C ILE A 53 15.48 -0.78 17.97
N LEU A 54 16.64 -0.24 18.38
CA LEU A 54 16.79 0.51 19.62
C LEU A 54 15.87 1.73 19.65
N HIS A 55 15.84 2.52 18.56
CA HIS A 55 14.98 3.70 18.47
C HIS A 55 13.48 3.38 18.47
N THR A 56 13.07 2.23 17.91
CA THR A 56 11.65 1.91 17.75
C THR A 56 11.15 0.81 18.70
N ALA A 57 11.98 0.36 19.64
CA ALA A 57 11.75 -0.84 20.45
C ALA A 57 11.31 -2.07 19.62
N GLY A 58 11.79 -2.16 18.38
CA GLY A 58 11.44 -3.22 17.42
C GLY A 58 10.01 -3.16 16.82
N SER A 59 9.22 -2.10 17.03
CA SER A 59 7.85 -2.00 16.48
C SER A 59 7.81 -1.82 14.96
N SER A 60 8.73 -1.04 14.38
CA SER A 60 8.75 -0.66 12.96
C SER A 60 9.23 -1.76 12.00
N LYS A 61 9.88 -2.82 12.50
CA LYS A 61 10.47 -3.87 11.65
C LYS A 61 9.54 -5.07 11.50
N PRO A 62 8.99 -5.33 10.30
CA PRO A 62 8.29 -6.59 10.03
C PRO A 62 9.29 -7.76 10.05
N LEU A 63 8.91 -8.87 10.70
CA LEU A 63 9.77 -10.06 10.87
C LEU A 63 10.09 -10.78 9.55
N LYS A 64 9.17 -10.69 8.57
CA LYS A 64 9.34 -11.09 7.18
C LYS A 64 8.38 -10.23 6.36
N CYS A 65 8.86 -9.59 5.30
CA CYS A 65 7.97 -9.17 4.23
C CYS A 65 7.70 -10.44 3.40
N ILE A 66 6.53 -11.06 3.58
CA ILE A 66 6.17 -12.22 2.78
C ILE A 66 5.90 -11.72 1.35
N SER A 67 6.64 -12.23 0.37
CA SER A 67 6.32 -12.03 -1.05
C SER A 67 4.86 -12.42 -1.29
N GLY A 68 3.98 -11.45 -1.56
CA GLY A 68 2.54 -11.67 -1.70
C GLY A 68 1.66 -11.22 -0.53
N ALA A 69 2.22 -10.59 0.51
CA ALA A 69 1.43 -9.98 1.60
C ALA A 69 0.62 -8.73 1.16
N ALA A 70 0.94 -8.17 -0.01
CA ALA A 70 0.09 -7.18 -0.65
C ALA A 70 -1.11 -7.90 -1.29
N ILE A 71 -2.33 -7.44 -0.99
CA ILE A 71 -3.55 -7.92 -1.65
C ILE A 71 -3.37 -7.68 -3.15
N ARG A 72 -3.16 -8.77 -3.91
CA ARG A 72 -3.05 -8.75 -5.36
C ARG A 72 -4.44 -8.61 -5.97
N VAL A 73 -5.05 -7.45 -5.80
CA VAL A 73 -6.25 -7.10 -6.56
C VAL A 73 -5.82 -6.88 -8.01
N GLN A 74 -6.62 -7.36 -8.95
CA GLN A 74 -6.43 -6.96 -10.34
C GLN A 74 -6.47 -5.42 -10.41
N PRO A 75 -5.49 -4.76 -11.04
CA PRO A 75 -5.55 -3.33 -11.28
C PRO A 75 -6.91 -3.00 -11.90
N THR A 76 -7.58 -1.98 -11.38
CA THR A 76 -8.89 -1.53 -11.93
C THR A 76 -8.81 -1.25 -13.43
N SER A 77 -7.62 -0.90 -13.93
CA SER A 77 -7.33 -0.71 -15.36
C SER A 77 -7.40 -1.97 -16.21
N ILE A 78 -7.29 -3.17 -15.64
CA ILE A 78 -7.47 -4.47 -16.32
C ILE A 78 -8.92 -4.90 -16.22
N ALA A 79 -9.54 -4.79 -15.04
CA ALA A 79 -10.94 -5.18 -14.84
C ALA A 79 -11.94 -4.36 -15.69
N ARG A 80 -11.60 -3.12 -16.05
CA ARG A 80 -12.42 -2.26 -16.93
C ARG A 80 -12.21 -2.49 -18.43
N ARG A 81 -11.35 -3.43 -18.85
CA ARG A 81 -11.12 -3.70 -20.28
C ARG A 81 -12.18 -4.63 -20.83
N SER A 82 -12.64 -4.37 -22.05
CA SER A 82 -13.34 -5.39 -22.83
C SER A 82 -12.37 -6.52 -23.17
N ALA A 83 -12.89 -7.74 -23.31
CA ALA A 83 -12.11 -8.98 -23.43
C ALA A 83 -11.02 -8.96 -24.52
N ASN A 84 -11.12 -8.06 -25.50
CA ASN A 84 -10.26 -8.00 -26.68
C ASN A 84 -9.18 -6.89 -26.63
N ILE A 85 -8.95 -6.24 -25.49
CA ILE A 85 -8.00 -5.11 -25.38
C ILE A 85 -6.83 -5.44 -24.45
N THR A 86 -5.64 -5.69 -25.03
CA THR A 86 -4.39 -5.92 -24.30
C THR A 86 -3.61 -4.63 -24.03
N LYS A 87 -2.77 -4.62 -22.98
CA LYS A 87 -1.89 -3.48 -22.66
C LYS A 87 -0.94 -3.23 -23.84
N GLY A 88 -0.93 -2.01 -24.38
CA GLY A 88 -0.12 -1.66 -25.55
C GLY A 88 -0.83 -1.84 -26.89
N SER A 89 -2.03 -2.40 -26.91
CA SER A 89 -2.90 -2.29 -28.09
C SER A 89 -3.20 -0.81 -28.32
N LYS A 90 -2.82 -0.27 -29.50
CA LYS A 90 -3.25 1.07 -29.91
C LYS A 90 -4.76 1.10 -29.74
N ARG A 91 -5.27 2.10 -29.00
CA ARG A 91 -6.71 2.36 -28.93
C ARG A 91 -7.22 2.26 -30.36
N LEU A 92 -8.09 1.28 -30.64
CA LEU A 92 -8.85 1.28 -31.89
C LEU A 92 -9.39 2.69 -32.02
N SER A 93 -9.17 3.33 -33.16
CA SER A 93 -9.70 4.67 -33.37
C SER A 93 -11.20 4.58 -33.14
N VAL A 94 -11.66 5.07 -31.98
CA VAL A 94 -13.08 5.13 -31.63
C VAL A 94 -13.70 6.32 -32.40
N GLY A 95 -13.33 6.42 -33.67
CA GLY A 95 -13.79 7.38 -34.64
C GLY A 95 -14.73 6.69 -35.61
N ARG A 96 -15.58 7.49 -36.25
CA ARG A 96 -16.56 7.00 -37.22
C ARG A 96 -15.84 6.40 -38.44
N PRO A 97 -16.37 5.34 -39.07
CA PRO A 97 -15.83 4.82 -40.33
C PRO A 97 -15.75 5.94 -41.37
N ALA A 98 -14.63 5.97 -42.11
CA ALA A 98 -14.40 6.94 -43.17
C ALA A 98 -15.50 6.79 -44.23
N GLY A 99 -16.32 7.83 -44.41
CA GLY A 99 -17.42 7.86 -45.37
C GLY A 99 -18.83 8.02 -44.77
N SER A 100 -19.00 7.92 -43.44
CA SER A 100 -20.31 8.19 -42.83
C SER A 100 -20.58 9.70 -42.76
N ALA A 101 -21.65 10.16 -43.43
CA ALA A 101 -22.09 11.55 -43.37
C ALA A 101 -22.32 11.96 -41.90
N SER A 102 -21.85 13.16 -41.52
CA SER A 102 -22.06 13.66 -40.17
C SER A 102 -23.55 13.78 -39.89
N SER A 103 -24.05 13.03 -38.90
CA SER A 103 -25.40 13.20 -38.37
C SER A 103 -25.67 14.68 -38.10
N LYS A 104 -26.66 15.27 -38.81
CA LYS A 104 -27.03 16.69 -38.62
C LYS A 104 -27.34 16.92 -37.14
N LYS A 105 -26.61 17.85 -36.50
CA LYS A 105 -26.87 18.21 -35.11
C LYS A 105 -28.27 18.82 -35.00
N ARG A 106 -29.03 18.43 -33.97
CA ARG A 106 -30.34 19.00 -33.67
C ARG A 106 -30.21 20.51 -33.46
N LYS A 107 -31.08 21.31 -34.08
CA LYS A 107 -31.17 22.75 -33.80
C LYS A 107 -31.68 22.94 -32.37
N HIS A 108 -30.98 23.73 -31.58
CA HIS A 108 -31.30 23.93 -30.16
C HIS A 108 -32.39 25.01 -30.00
N SER A 109 -33.64 24.67 -30.37
CA SER A 109 -34.79 25.56 -30.22
C SER A 109 -35.93 24.84 -29.51
N LEU A 110 -36.26 25.30 -28.29
CA LEU A 110 -37.31 24.72 -27.45
C LEU A 110 -38.69 24.74 -28.14
N GLY A 111 -39.08 25.87 -28.74
CA GLY A 111 -40.39 25.99 -29.41
C GLY A 111 -40.60 25.01 -30.56
N LEU A 112 -39.59 24.88 -31.44
CA LEU A 112 -39.59 23.87 -32.51
C LEU A 112 -39.64 22.44 -31.97
N ASN A 113 -38.93 22.17 -30.87
CA ASN A 113 -38.88 20.84 -30.26
C ASN A 113 -40.23 20.40 -29.67
N ILE A 114 -40.96 21.34 -29.06
CA ILE A 114 -42.31 21.11 -28.52
C ILE A 114 -43.29 20.84 -29.66
N LYS A 115 -43.31 21.68 -30.70
CA LYS A 115 -44.21 21.50 -31.86
C LYS A 115 -44.02 20.16 -32.56
N LEU A 116 -42.78 19.67 -32.65
CA LEU A 116 -42.45 18.43 -33.34
C LEU A 116 -42.50 17.18 -32.44
N ASN A 117 -42.99 17.31 -31.19
CA ASN A 117 -43.07 16.25 -30.18
C ASN A 117 -41.80 15.39 -30.07
N GLN A 118 -40.64 16.04 -30.07
CA GLN A 118 -39.36 15.36 -30.14
C GLN A 118 -38.89 14.94 -28.74
N LEU A 119 -38.83 13.63 -28.48
CA LEU A 119 -38.39 13.05 -27.22
C LEU A 119 -36.94 13.46 -26.89
N ASN A 120 -36.68 13.86 -25.64
CA ASN A 120 -35.36 14.30 -25.18
C ASN A 120 -34.42 13.14 -24.81
N ALA A 121 -34.96 11.95 -24.52
CA ALA A 121 -34.18 10.81 -24.08
C ALA A 121 -33.80 9.91 -25.27
N LYS A 122 -32.52 9.54 -25.36
CA LYS A 122 -32.11 8.38 -26.17
C LYS A 122 -32.42 7.12 -25.37
N LYS A 123 -32.97 6.11 -26.03
CA LYS A 123 -33.15 4.76 -25.46
C LYS A 123 -31.77 4.20 -25.11
N HIS A 124 -31.57 3.84 -23.85
CA HIS A 124 -30.36 3.18 -23.35
C HIS A 124 -30.42 1.68 -23.62
#